data_AF-A0A0P9GKH2-F1
#
_entry.id   AF-A0A0P9GKH2-F1
#
_cell.length_a   1.000
_cell.length_b   1.000
_cell.length_c   1.000
_cell.angle_alpha   90.00
_cell.angle_beta   90.00
_cell.angle_gamma   90.00
#
_symmetry.space_group_name_H-M   'P 1'
#
loop_
_entity.id
_entity.type
_entity.pdbx_description
1 polymer ?
#
loop_
_entity_poly.entity_id
_entity_poly.type
_entity_poly.pdbx_seq_one_letter_code
_entity_poly.pdbx_strand_id
1 'polypeptide(L)'
;MVAVLPAQLADLERIAAIHHAAFAPSAISRRIFADVKRQDQCAKTVARLTKRLDDPRSALFKAVVDNDIVGFALWERPRKPGEPDPEHDDAQKGPDRWPAGTNVALAESFFARLDLGINEPHYHLSLLATDPERQRSGAGSALLRWGSRKADEDGVECYLEATELAIPVYLRGQYELFREPIVAEEDAELVLYPMRRPALKLRPATLDDIPALAPAHRLAFWPTRVNLYSYSDVSPEAYESHFINRFSNFIKQRDEGGARYLLTVAQRGDMYLGYAFSIYEPDEKERPAGSGEKRFWPEGANVRRAEEYLAGTLDKHKKDNLPFAHWSLSILSVHPDSQGQGVGRKLVQEVLDHGKRDGVPVTLESTELGRPLYEKMGFVDFGEILRAKEDPEVELWPMRHDSAQK
;
A
#
# COMPACT_ATOMS: atom_id res chain seq x y z
N MET A 1 -2.19 -21.14 4.85
CA MET A 1 -2.42 -19.76 4.36
C MET A 1 -3.06 -18.97 5.49
N VAL A 2 -2.67 -17.72 5.73
CA VAL A 2 -3.29 -16.89 6.79
C VAL A 2 -4.58 -16.25 6.26
N ALA A 3 -5.71 -16.52 6.91
CA ALA A 3 -6.96 -15.80 6.67
C ALA A 3 -7.14 -14.68 7.72
N VAL A 4 -7.52 -13.48 7.28
CA VAL A 4 -7.86 -12.36 8.18
C VAL A 4 -9.36 -12.16 8.14
N LEU A 5 -10.02 -12.30 9.29
CA LEU A 5 -11.48 -12.28 9.41
C LEU A 5 -11.89 -11.31 10.53
N PRO A 6 -13.06 -10.66 10.44
CA PRO A 6 -13.64 -9.96 11.60
C PRO A 6 -13.76 -10.92 12.79
N ALA A 7 -13.44 -10.43 13.99
CA ALA A 7 -13.66 -11.18 15.21
C ALA A 7 -15.15 -11.21 15.58
N GLN A 8 -15.54 -12.25 16.30
CA GLN A 8 -16.88 -12.50 16.81
C GLN A 8 -16.82 -12.75 18.31
N LEU A 9 -17.97 -12.72 18.98
CA LEU A 9 -18.06 -12.92 20.43
C LEU A 9 -17.40 -14.23 20.89
N ALA A 10 -17.60 -15.32 20.14
CA ALA A 10 -17.03 -16.63 20.44
C ALA A 10 -15.49 -16.68 20.34
N ASP A 11 -14.85 -15.70 19.70
CA ASP A 11 -13.39 -15.65 19.54
C ASP A 11 -12.68 -15.01 20.74
N LEU A 12 -13.41 -14.26 21.57
CA LEU A 12 -12.80 -13.32 22.52
C LEU A 12 -12.00 -14.02 23.62
N GLU A 13 -12.41 -15.21 24.06
CA GLU A 13 -11.65 -15.98 25.06
C GLU A 13 -10.27 -16.37 24.52
N ARG A 14 -10.22 -16.88 23.28
CA ARG A 14 -8.96 -17.24 22.62
C ARG A 14 -8.11 -16.00 22.36
N ILE A 15 -8.71 -14.91 21.91
CA ILE A 15 -8.02 -13.63 21.71
C ILE A 15 -7.44 -13.09 23.02
N ALA A 16 -8.18 -13.15 24.12
CA ALA A 16 -7.69 -12.73 25.44
C ALA A 16 -6.52 -13.61 25.92
N ALA A 17 -6.56 -14.92 25.66
CA ALA A 17 -5.44 -15.81 25.94
C ALA A 17 -4.18 -15.43 25.13
N ILE A 18 -4.32 -15.10 23.84
CA ILE A 18 -3.22 -14.61 22.99
C ILE A 18 -2.68 -13.29 23.53
N HIS A 19 -3.56 -12.33 23.86
CA HIS A 19 -3.17 -11.05 24.43
C HIS A 19 -2.32 -11.26 25.70
N HIS A 20 -2.80 -12.04 26.66
CA HIS A 20 -2.04 -12.33 27.87
C HIS A 20 -0.67 -12.98 27.54
N ALA A 21 -0.64 -14.03 26.71
CA ALA A 21 0.60 -14.72 26.36
C ALA A 21 1.62 -13.80 25.65
N ALA A 22 1.16 -12.93 24.76
CA ALA A 22 2.02 -12.03 24.00
C ALA A 22 2.55 -10.86 24.84
N PHE A 23 1.72 -10.29 25.73
CA PHE A 23 2.09 -9.07 26.48
C PHE A 23 2.65 -9.34 27.88
N ALA A 24 2.38 -10.49 28.51
CA ALA A 24 2.88 -10.81 29.85
C ALA A 24 4.42 -10.71 29.98
N PRO A 25 5.23 -11.07 28.95
CA PRO A 25 6.68 -10.89 28.99
C PRO A 25 7.16 -9.44 28.78
N SER A 26 6.29 -8.44 28.61
CA SER A 26 6.71 -7.04 28.42
C SER A 26 7.05 -6.37 29.76
N ALA A 27 7.92 -5.35 29.73
CA ALA A 27 8.21 -4.52 30.91
C ALA A 27 6.93 -3.86 31.45
N ILE A 28 6.10 -3.31 30.55
CA ILE A 28 4.77 -2.75 30.87
C ILE A 28 3.94 -3.74 31.69
N SER A 29 3.80 -4.99 31.23
CA SER A 29 2.99 -5.97 31.96
C SER A 29 3.61 -6.38 33.29
N ARG A 30 4.93 -6.53 33.37
CA ARG A 30 5.61 -6.89 34.63
C ARG A 30 5.59 -5.79 35.68
N ARG A 31 5.50 -4.53 35.27
CA ARG A 31 5.58 -3.37 36.18
C ARG A 31 4.20 -2.87 36.58
N ILE A 32 3.26 -2.86 35.65
CA ILE A 32 1.90 -2.35 35.88
C ILE A 32 0.95 -3.45 36.37
N PHE A 33 1.10 -4.69 35.86
CA PHE A 33 0.13 -5.76 36.07
C PHE A 33 0.72 -7.00 36.78
N ALA A 34 1.85 -6.87 37.48
CA ALA A 34 2.55 -8.00 38.12
C ALA A 34 1.67 -8.83 39.07
N ASP A 35 0.85 -8.15 39.89
CA ASP A 35 0.01 -8.81 40.89
C ASP A 35 -1.41 -9.11 40.38
N VAL A 36 -1.68 -8.84 39.09
CA VAL A 36 -2.98 -9.15 38.47
C VAL A 36 -3.03 -10.63 38.11
N LYS A 37 -4.05 -11.34 38.60
CA LYS A 37 -4.26 -12.74 38.22
C LYS A 37 -4.58 -12.85 36.74
N ARG A 38 -4.01 -13.85 36.08
CA ARG A 38 -4.27 -14.14 34.65
C ARG A 38 -5.77 -14.18 34.31
N GLN A 39 -6.58 -14.83 35.15
CA GLN A 39 -8.02 -14.96 34.92
C GLN A 39 -8.71 -13.59 34.91
N ASP A 40 -8.36 -12.71 35.85
CA ASP A 40 -8.92 -11.37 35.96
C ASP A 40 -8.47 -10.49 34.79
N GLN A 41 -7.20 -10.61 34.37
CA GLN A 41 -6.68 -9.92 33.20
C GLN A 41 -7.40 -10.36 31.91
N CYS A 42 -7.56 -11.67 31.71
CA CYS A 42 -8.26 -12.23 30.55
C CYS A 42 -9.74 -11.80 30.54
N ALA A 43 -10.43 -11.88 31.68
CA ALA A 43 -11.82 -11.45 31.81
C ALA A 43 -11.97 -9.95 31.50
N LYS A 44 -11.05 -9.10 31.97
CA LYS A 44 -11.03 -7.68 31.64
C LYS A 44 -10.79 -7.43 30.16
N THR A 45 -9.89 -8.18 29.52
CA THR A 45 -9.66 -8.11 28.07
C THR A 45 -10.90 -8.51 27.28
N VAL A 46 -11.58 -9.61 27.65
CA VAL A 46 -12.85 -10.02 27.02
C VAL A 46 -13.90 -8.94 27.16
N ALA A 47 -14.09 -8.38 28.35
CA ALA A 47 -15.06 -7.30 28.59
C ALA A 47 -14.75 -6.06 27.76
N ARG A 48 -13.46 -5.67 27.66
CA ARG A 48 -13.01 -4.56 26.81
C ARG A 48 -13.33 -4.82 25.34
N LEU A 49 -12.94 -5.98 24.81
CA LEU A 49 -13.11 -6.32 23.40
C LEU A 49 -14.58 -6.54 23.01
N THR A 50 -15.40 -7.03 23.93
CA THR A 50 -16.86 -7.17 23.72
C THR A 50 -17.48 -5.82 23.35
N LYS A 51 -17.12 -4.74 24.06
CA LYS A 51 -17.58 -3.38 23.75
C LYS A 51 -17.13 -2.87 22.37
N ARG A 52 -16.08 -3.46 21.79
CA ARG A 52 -15.51 -3.05 20.49
C ARG A 52 -16.08 -3.83 19.30
N LEU A 53 -16.77 -4.95 19.53
CA LEU A 53 -17.35 -5.75 18.43
C LEU A 53 -18.44 -4.99 17.67
N ASP A 54 -19.25 -4.21 18.38
CA ASP A 54 -20.38 -3.46 17.81
C ASP A 54 -20.10 -1.96 17.63
N ASP A 55 -18.91 -1.48 18.02
CA ASP A 55 -18.54 -0.06 17.84
C ASP A 55 -18.17 0.20 16.38
N PRO A 56 -18.93 1.05 15.63
CA PRO A 56 -18.63 1.34 14.24
C PRO A 56 -17.30 2.09 14.05
N ARG A 57 -16.68 2.59 15.12
CA ARG A 57 -15.35 3.21 15.09
C ARG A 57 -14.22 2.20 15.33
N SER A 58 -14.55 0.98 15.74
CA SER A 58 -13.56 -0.07 15.97
C SER A 58 -13.62 -1.13 14.86
N ALA A 59 -12.49 -1.78 14.65
CA ALA A 59 -12.38 -2.91 13.75
C ALA A 59 -11.45 -3.96 14.37
N LEU A 60 -12.07 -4.98 14.99
CA LEU A 60 -11.37 -6.10 15.60
C LEU A 60 -11.27 -7.26 14.60
N PHE A 61 -10.04 -7.66 14.26
CA PHE A 61 -9.76 -8.75 13.34
C PHE A 61 -8.99 -9.87 14.01
N LYS A 62 -9.22 -11.10 13.56
CA LYS A 62 -8.47 -12.30 13.90
C LYS A 62 -7.71 -12.83 12.69
N ALA A 63 -6.52 -13.37 12.92
CA ALA A 63 -5.76 -14.14 11.96
C ALA A 63 -5.95 -15.63 12.23
N VAL A 64 -6.36 -16.39 11.22
CA VAL A 64 -6.63 -17.83 11.31
C VAL A 64 -5.67 -18.61 10.42
N VAL A 65 -5.06 -19.65 10.99
CA VAL A 65 -4.19 -20.62 10.31
C VAL A 65 -4.61 -22.03 10.75
N ASP A 66 -4.94 -22.89 9.79
CA ASP A 66 -5.38 -24.27 10.04
C ASP A 66 -6.54 -24.35 11.04
N ASN A 67 -7.53 -23.46 10.86
CA ASN A 67 -8.70 -23.26 11.72
C ASN A 67 -8.42 -22.78 13.16
N ASP A 68 -7.17 -22.48 13.51
CA ASP A 68 -6.83 -21.88 14.81
C ASP A 68 -6.58 -20.38 14.70
N ILE A 69 -7.02 -19.64 15.72
CA ILE A 69 -6.75 -18.21 15.84
C ILE A 69 -5.32 -18.05 16.35
N VAL A 70 -4.46 -17.45 15.53
CA VAL A 70 -3.03 -17.30 15.81
C VAL A 70 -2.62 -15.85 16.07
N GLY A 71 -3.57 -14.91 16.02
CA GLY A 71 -3.33 -13.51 16.31
C GLY A 71 -4.57 -12.65 16.13
N PHE A 72 -4.49 -11.40 16.58
CA PHE A 72 -5.57 -10.43 16.41
C PHE A 72 -5.03 -9.01 16.31
N ALA A 73 -5.85 -8.10 15.78
CA ALA A 73 -5.59 -6.68 15.79
C ALA A 73 -6.86 -5.89 16.09
N LEU A 74 -6.74 -4.86 16.91
CA LEU A 74 -7.78 -3.86 17.14
C LEU A 74 -7.34 -2.56 16.47
N TRP A 75 -8.10 -2.16 15.46
CA TRP A 75 -7.96 -0.88 14.79
C TRP A 75 -9.08 0.06 15.21
N GLU A 76 -8.75 1.34 15.27
CA GLU A 76 -9.70 2.44 15.36
C GLU A 76 -9.73 3.18 14.03
N ARG A 77 -10.94 3.54 13.61
CA ARG A 77 -11.22 4.24 12.36
C ARG A 77 -11.10 5.76 12.55
N PRO A 78 -10.85 6.52 11.47
CA PRO A 78 -10.81 7.97 11.52
C PRO A 78 -12.07 8.57 12.15
N ARG A 79 -11.85 9.44 13.13
CA ARG A 79 -12.90 10.25 13.76
C ARG A 79 -13.29 11.39 12.83
N LYS A 80 -14.55 11.80 12.87
CA LYS A 80 -14.91 13.10 12.29
C LYS A 80 -14.40 14.23 13.19
N PRO A 81 -14.09 15.41 12.64
CA PRO A 81 -13.75 16.57 13.45
C PRO A 81 -14.83 16.84 14.50
N GLY A 82 -14.43 16.94 15.77
CA GLY A 82 -15.32 17.21 16.90
C GLY A 82 -16.04 15.99 17.49
N GLU A 83 -15.83 14.77 16.98
CA GLU A 83 -16.32 13.55 17.65
C GLU A 83 -15.47 13.25 18.90
N PRO A 84 -16.10 12.96 20.05
CA PRO A 84 -15.39 12.66 21.28
C PRO A 84 -14.61 11.34 21.17
N ASP A 85 -13.44 11.33 21.80
CA ASP A 85 -12.60 10.14 21.92
C ASP A 85 -13.18 9.17 22.95
N PRO A 86 -13.56 7.94 22.56
CA PRO A 86 -14.08 6.95 23.49
C PRO A 86 -13.04 6.39 24.48
N GLU A 87 -11.73 6.50 24.20
CA GLU A 87 -10.67 6.13 25.16
C GLU A 87 -10.45 7.23 26.21
N HIS A 88 -10.80 8.48 25.89
CA HIS A 88 -10.77 9.62 26.82
C HIS A 88 -12.14 9.96 27.42
N ASP A 89 -13.11 9.04 27.33
CA ASP A 89 -14.41 9.19 27.98
C ASP A 89 -14.23 9.32 29.51
N ASP A 90 -14.57 10.48 30.06
CA ASP A 90 -14.49 10.81 31.48
C ASP A 90 -15.27 9.81 32.35
N ALA A 91 -16.29 9.14 31.81
CA ALA A 91 -17.08 8.12 32.51
C ALA A 91 -16.30 6.82 32.82
N GLN A 92 -15.08 6.66 32.29
CA GLN A 92 -14.23 5.48 32.49
C GLN A 92 -12.94 5.78 33.29
N LYS A 93 -12.83 6.94 33.93
CA LYS A 93 -11.70 7.33 34.78
C LYS A 93 -11.84 6.81 36.22
N GLY A 94 -10.71 6.62 36.91
CA GLY A 94 -10.65 6.20 38.31
C GLY A 94 -10.18 4.77 38.54
N PRO A 95 -9.84 4.42 39.80
CA PRO A 95 -9.15 3.17 40.14
C PRO A 95 -9.94 1.90 39.79
N ASP A 96 -11.28 1.97 39.85
CA ASP A 96 -12.18 0.84 39.59
C ASP A 96 -12.16 0.37 38.11
N ARG A 97 -11.55 1.16 37.21
CA ARG A 97 -11.34 0.74 35.82
C ARG A 97 -10.29 -0.36 35.69
N TRP A 98 -9.41 -0.52 36.68
CA TRP A 98 -8.29 -1.48 36.63
C TRP A 98 -8.62 -2.81 37.33
N PRO A 99 -8.09 -3.96 36.87
CA PRO A 99 -8.14 -5.21 37.62
C PRO A 99 -7.44 -5.09 38.98
N ALA A 100 -7.91 -5.84 39.99
CA ALA A 100 -7.24 -5.96 41.28
C ALA A 100 -5.78 -6.43 41.09
N GLY A 101 -4.85 -5.80 41.82
CA GLY A 101 -3.41 -6.03 41.70
C GLY A 101 -2.69 -5.17 40.65
N THR A 102 -3.41 -4.24 40.00
CA THR A 102 -2.78 -3.26 39.10
C THR A 102 -2.06 -2.19 39.92
N ASN A 103 -0.84 -1.83 39.53
CA ASN A 103 -0.19 -0.59 40.00
C ASN A 103 -0.87 0.60 39.33
N VAL A 104 -1.98 1.06 39.93
CA VAL A 104 -2.86 2.10 39.34
C VAL A 104 -2.12 3.41 39.12
N ALA A 105 -1.27 3.84 40.07
CA ALA A 105 -0.52 5.08 39.94
C ALA A 105 0.38 5.07 38.69
N LEU A 106 1.15 4.00 38.50
CA LEU A 106 2.00 3.84 37.32
C LEU A 106 1.19 3.65 36.03
N ALA A 107 0.05 2.94 36.10
CA ALA A 107 -0.84 2.76 34.97
C ALA A 107 -1.39 4.10 34.48
N GLU A 108 -1.90 4.93 35.39
CA GLU A 108 -2.50 6.22 35.03
C GLU A 108 -1.45 7.21 34.52
N SER A 109 -0.29 7.30 35.18
CA SER A 109 0.78 8.21 34.75
C SER A 109 1.36 7.81 33.39
N PHE A 110 1.54 6.51 33.13
CA PHE A 110 2.08 6.03 31.86
C PHE A 110 1.06 6.11 30.72
N PHE A 111 -0.15 5.57 30.91
CA PHE A 111 -1.13 5.51 29.82
C PHE A 111 -1.76 6.85 29.48
N ALA A 112 -1.79 7.83 30.40
CA ALA A 112 -2.20 9.20 30.08
C ALA A 112 -1.28 9.87 29.04
N ARG A 113 -0.06 9.36 28.84
CA ARG A 113 0.90 9.89 27.87
C ARG A 113 0.77 9.29 26.47
N LEU A 114 -0.11 8.30 26.28
CA LEU A 114 -0.37 7.71 24.96
C LEU A 114 -1.24 8.60 24.07
N ASP A 115 -1.89 9.64 24.62
CA ASP A 115 -2.54 10.63 23.78
C ASP A 115 -1.49 11.45 23.02
N LEU A 116 -1.34 11.14 21.74
CA LEU A 116 -0.44 11.84 20.84
C LEU A 116 -0.99 13.22 20.42
N GLY A 117 -2.21 13.60 20.83
CA GLY A 117 -2.83 14.87 20.47
C GLY A 117 -3.07 15.02 18.96
N ILE A 118 -3.29 13.91 18.27
CA ILE A 118 -3.52 13.88 16.82
C ILE A 118 -5.00 14.14 16.55
N ASN A 119 -5.28 15.29 15.92
CA ASN A 119 -6.64 15.76 15.67
C ASN A 119 -7.09 15.48 14.23
N GLU A 120 -6.14 15.26 13.32
CA GLU A 120 -6.41 14.90 11.94
C GLU A 120 -7.07 13.51 11.85
N PRO A 121 -8.01 13.27 10.93
CA PRO A 121 -8.57 11.94 10.71
C PRO A 121 -7.47 10.92 10.38
N HIS A 122 -7.39 9.84 11.15
CA HIS A 122 -6.38 8.79 11.01
C HIS A 122 -6.89 7.43 11.47
N TYR A 123 -6.26 6.36 10.99
CA TYR A 123 -6.44 5.03 11.58
C TYR A 123 -5.46 4.86 12.74
N HIS A 124 -5.91 4.33 13.88
CA HIS A 124 -5.03 4.02 15.01
C HIS A 124 -4.98 2.51 15.26
N LEU A 125 -3.79 1.93 15.43
CA LEU A 125 -3.63 0.52 15.78
C LEU A 125 -3.43 0.40 17.29
N SER A 126 -4.53 0.23 18.01
CA SER A 126 -4.50 0.16 19.47
C SER A 126 -3.91 -1.16 20.01
N LEU A 127 -4.13 -2.27 19.30
CA LEU A 127 -3.54 -3.57 19.67
C LEU A 127 -3.17 -4.39 18.44
N LEU A 128 -2.00 -5.02 18.48
CA LEU A 128 -1.60 -6.08 17.56
C LEU A 128 -0.85 -7.16 18.34
N ALA A 129 -1.32 -8.40 18.27
CA ALA A 129 -0.63 -9.51 18.88
C ALA A 129 -0.75 -10.78 18.04
N THR A 130 0.31 -11.57 18.08
CA THR A 130 0.34 -12.94 17.56
C THR A 130 0.68 -13.89 18.70
N ASP A 131 0.07 -15.07 18.68
CA ASP A 131 0.39 -16.12 19.65
C ASP A 131 1.90 -16.42 19.59
N PRO A 132 2.64 -16.32 20.72
CA PRO A 132 4.07 -16.62 20.79
C PRO A 132 4.45 -17.97 20.18
N GLU A 133 3.61 -19.00 20.32
CA GLU A 133 3.86 -20.35 19.78
C GLU A 133 3.61 -20.45 18.27
N ARG A 134 2.96 -19.44 17.68
CA ARG A 134 2.57 -19.41 16.26
C ARG A 134 3.10 -18.15 15.54
N GLN A 135 4.16 -17.56 16.09
CA GLN A 135 4.88 -16.47 15.45
C GLN A 135 5.52 -16.90 14.13
N ARG A 136 5.98 -15.91 13.35
CA ARG A 136 6.60 -16.12 12.02
C ARG A 136 5.69 -16.81 10.99
N SER A 137 4.40 -16.96 11.29
CA SER A 137 3.35 -17.45 10.39
C SER A 137 2.86 -16.40 9.37
N GLY A 138 3.32 -15.15 9.49
CA GLY A 138 2.84 -14.02 8.68
C GLY A 138 1.55 -13.36 9.20
N ALA A 139 0.99 -13.85 10.31
CA ALA A 139 -0.25 -13.34 10.90
C ALA A 139 -0.21 -11.85 11.24
N GLY A 140 0.83 -11.39 11.94
CA GLY A 140 0.98 -9.98 12.33
C GLY A 140 1.02 -9.04 11.12
N SER A 141 1.81 -9.39 10.09
CA SER A 141 1.86 -8.62 8.85
C SER A 141 0.53 -8.64 8.09
N ALA A 142 -0.22 -9.75 8.12
CA ALA A 142 -1.53 -9.82 7.48
C ALA A 142 -2.57 -8.92 8.16
N LEU A 143 -2.58 -8.89 9.49
CA LEU A 143 -3.44 -8.02 10.29
C LEU A 143 -3.08 -6.54 10.13
N LEU A 144 -1.77 -6.22 10.11
CA LEU A 144 -1.28 -4.86 9.90
C LEU A 144 -1.71 -4.33 8.52
N ARG A 145 -1.59 -5.15 7.47
CA ARG A 145 -1.96 -4.78 6.09
C ARG A 145 -3.43 -4.40 5.92
N TRP A 146 -4.35 -4.92 6.74
CA TRP A 146 -5.76 -4.55 6.62
C TRP A 146 -5.97 -3.06 6.90
N GLY A 147 -5.53 -2.58 8.06
CA GLY A 147 -5.70 -1.18 8.45
C GLY A 147 -4.89 -0.23 7.58
N SER A 148 -3.66 -0.60 7.22
CA SER A 148 -2.83 0.19 6.31
C SER A 148 -3.46 0.36 4.92
N ARG A 149 -4.11 -0.68 4.37
CA ARG A 149 -4.85 -0.56 3.10
C ARG A 149 -6.07 0.35 3.22
N LYS A 150 -6.79 0.29 4.35
CA LYS A 150 -7.95 1.15 4.59
C LYS A 150 -7.54 2.62 4.70
N ALA A 151 -6.47 2.90 5.44
CA ALA A 151 -5.89 4.24 5.49
C ALA A 151 -5.43 4.74 4.12
N ASP A 152 -4.79 3.84 3.32
CA ASP A 152 -4.44 4.17 1.95
C ASP A 152 -5.69 4.49 1.12
N GLU A 153 -6.72 3.64 1.13
CA GLU A 153 -8.00 3.88 0.41
C GLU A 153 -8.60 5.24 0.77
N ASP A 154 -8.67 5.57 2.06
CA ASP A 154 -9.29 6.79 2.57
C ASP A 154 -8.37 8.03 2.48
N GLY A 155 -7.09 7.85 2.13
CA GLY A 155 -6.13 8.94 1.99
C GLY A 155 -5.66 9.57 3.30
N VAL A 156 -5.66 8.79 4.38
CA VAL A 156 -5.31 9.24 5.74
C VAL A 156 -4.08 8.50 6.28
N GLU A 157 -3.49 9.00 7.37
CA GLU A 157 -2.34 8.38 8.02
C GLU A 157 -2.75 7.24 8.96
N CYS A 158 -1.78 6.42 9.37
CA CYS A 158 -1.92 5.51 10.52
C CYS A 158 -1.00 5.90 11.67
N TYR A 159 -1.42 5.64 12.90
CA TYR A 159 -0.60 5.82 14.11
C TYR A 159 -0.66 4.58 15.01
N LEU A 160 0.42 4.37 15.78
CA LEU A 160 0.54 3.31 16.78
C LEU A 160 1.69 3.60 17.74
N GLU A 161 1.68 2.91 18.89
CA GLU A 161 2.79 2.90 19.84
C GLU A 161 3.43 1.51 19.88
N ALA A 162 4.68 1.42 19.43
CA ALA A 162 5.41 0.17 19.35
C ALA A 162 6.23 -0.10 20.60
N THR A 163 6.28 -1.35 21.05
CA THR A 163 7.41 -1.83 21.86
C THR A 163 8.66 -1.95 20.98
N GLU A 164 9.86 -1.83 21.55
CA GLU A 164 11.13 -1.96 20.81
C GLU A 164 11.20 -3.22 19.93
N LEU A 165 10.79 -4.38 20.46
CA LEU A 165 10.75 -5.66 19.74
C LEU A 165 9.83 -5.66 18.51
N ALA A 166 8.83 -4.79 18.47
CA ALA A 166 7.83 -4.74 17.39
C ALA A 166 8.22 -3.76 16.27
N ILE A 167 9.15 -2.83 16.51
CA ILE A 167 9.58 -1.81 15.53
C ILE A 167 9.93 -2.44 14.17
N PRO A 168 10.71 -3.54 14.06
CA PRO A 168 11.04 -4.12 12.75
C PRO A 168 9.84 -4.65 11.96
N VAL A 169 8.72 -4.98 12.61
CA VAL A 169 7.48 -5.37 11.91
C VAL A 169 6.83 -4.14 11.28
N TYR A 170 6.79 -3.02 12.01
CA TYR A 170 6.18 -1.78 11.56
C TYR A 170 7.03 -1.06 10.50
N LEU A 171 8.36 -1.06 10.62
CA LEU A 171 9.26 -0.54 9.56
C LEU A 171 9.02 -1.28 8.22
N ARG A 172 8.90 -2.61 8.24
CA ARG A 172 8.52 -3.40 7.06
C ARG A 172 7.11 -3.09 6.55
N GLY A 173 6.22 -2.65 7.43
CA GLY A 173 4.89 -2.11 7.09
C GLY A 173 4.92 -0.67 6.55
N GLN A 174 6.12 -0.09 6.35
CA GLN A 174 6.35 1.29 5.91
C GLN A 174 5.87 2.34 6.92
N TYR A 175 5.93 2.00 8.21
CA TYR A 175 5.83 2.97 9.30
C TYR A 175 7.21 3.57 9.57
N GLU A 176 7.22 4.77 10.12
CA GLU A 176 8.40 5.49 10.58
C GLU A 176 8.20 5.97 12.02
N LEU A 177 9.30 6.23 12.73
CA LEU A 177 9.23 6.89 14.04
C LEU A 177 8.64 8.28 13.87
N PHE A 178 7.67 8.63 14.70
CA PHE A 178 6.93 9.89 14.58
C PHE A 178 7.39 10.96 15.57
N ARG A 179 7.79 10.56 16.78
CA ARG A 179 8.14 11.46 17.90
C ARG A 179 9.12 10.80 18.85
N GLU A 180 9.53 11.56 19.86
CA GLU A 180 10.31 11.05 20.99
C GLU A 180 9.59 9.88 21.68
N PRO A 181 10.35 8.89 22.20
CA PRO A 181 9.77 7.77 22.93
C PRO A 181 8.97 8.23 24.15
N ILE A 182 7.84 7.56 24.39
CA ILE A 182 7.04 7.74 25.60
C ILE A 182 7.64 6.85 26.69
N VAL A 183 8.29 7.47 27.67
CA VAL A 183 9.01 6.79 28.76
C VAL A 183 8.36 7.09 30.10
N ALA A 184 8.00 6.10 30.92
CA ALA A 184 7.45 6.38 32.25
C ALA A 184 8.44 7.18 33.12
N GLU A 185 7.94 8.18 33.88
CA GLU A 185 8.80 9.05 34.70
C GLU A 185 9.56 8.28 35.79
N GLU A 186 8.93 7.26 36.35
CA GLU A 186 9.45 6.48 37.48
C GLU A 186 10.20 5.20 37.05
N ASP A 187 10.14 4.83 35.76
CA ASP A 187 10.76 3.62 35.24
C ASP A 187 11.09 3.74 33.75
N ALA A 188 12.37 3.97 33.45
CA ALA A 188 12.86 4.17 32.09
C ALA A 188 12.74 2.92 31.19
N GLU A 189 12.49 1.73 31.75
CA GLU A 189 12.25 0.51 30.97
C GLU A 189 10.83 0.44 30.41
N LEU A 190 9.89 1.26 30.90
CA LEU A 190 8.55 1.40 30.33
C LEU A 190 8.63 2.42 29.21
N VAL A 191 8.98 1.93 28.03
CA VAL A 191 9.08 2.74 26.82
C VAL A 191 8.17 2.22 25.73
N LEU A 192 7.49 3.15 25.07
CA LEU A 192 6.82 2.94 23.80
C LEU A 192 7.29 3.95 22.77
N TYR A 193 7.33 3.55 21.51
CA TYR A 193 7.82 4.33 20.40
C TYR A 193 6.64 4.72 19.51
N PRO A 194 6.21 5.99 19.52
CA PRO A 194 5.20 6.47 18.59
C PRO A 194 5.69 6.28 17.15
N MET A 195 4.91 5.57 16.35
CA MET A 195 5.16 5.37 14.94
C MET A 195 3.97 5.84 14.13
N ARG A 196 4.25 6.36 12.94
CA ARG A 196 3.23 6.71 11.97
C ARG A 196 3.46 6.04 10.64
N ARG A 197 2.40 5.88 9.86
CA ARG A 197 2.49 5.56 8.43
C ARG A 197 1.86 6.69 7.64
N PRO A 198 2.66 7.47 6.89
CA PRO A 198 2.12 8.56 6.10
C PRO A 198 1.10 8.06 5.06
N ALA A 199 0.16 8.92 4.70
CA ALA A 199 -0.84 8.62 3.69
C ALA A 199 -0.19 8.38 2.32
N LEU A 200 -0.76 7.46 1.53
CA LEU A 200 -0.43 7.32 0.11
C LEU A 200 -0.94 8.53 -0.67
N LYS A 201 -0.03 9.29 -1.26
CA LYS A 201 -0.34 10.45 -2.10
C LYS A 201 -0.04 10.14 -3.57
N LEU A 202 -0.97 10.54 -4.45
CA LEU A 202 -0.73 10.61 -5.88
C LEU A 202 -0.51 12.06 -6.28
N ARG A 203 0.46 12.31 -7.14
CA ARG A 203 0.69 13.65 -7.71
C ARG A 203 1.33 13.56 -9.09
N PRO A 204 1.18 14.59 -9.93
CA PRO A 204 1.98 14.71 -11.14
C PRO A 204 3.48 14.65 -10.82
N ALA A 205 4.23 13.95 -11.66
CA ALA A 205 5.68 13.88 -11.59
C ALA A 205 6.31 15.21 -12.01
N THR A 206 7.43 15.57 -11.40
CA THR A 206 8.33 16.66 -11.81
C THR A 206 9.65 16.08 -12.34
N LEU A 207 10.52 16.92 -12.89
CA LEU A 207 11.86 16.50 -13.32
C LEU A 207 12.69 15.94 -12.17
N ASP A 208 12.52 16.46 -10.95
CA ASP A 208 13.27 16.04 -9.77
C ASP A 208 12.92 14.61 -9.32
N ASP A 209 11.73 14.11 -9.67
CA ASP A 209 11.32 12.75 -9.34
C ASP A 209 12.03 11.70 -10.20
N ILE A 210 12.40 12.03 -11.44
CA ILE A 210 12.81 11.06 -12.45
C ILE A 210 14.00 10.19 -12.02
N PRO A 211 15.09 10.75 -11.45
CA PRO A 211 16.20 9.93 -10.95
C PRO A 211 15.77 8.90 -9.89
N ALA A 212 14.84 9.27 -9.00
CA ALA A 212 14.37 8.38 -7.93
C ALA A 212 13.44 7.26 -8.45
N LEU A 213 12.77 7.48 -9.58
CA LEU A 213 11.90 6.47 -10.21
C LEU A 213 12.68 5.41 -11.01
N ALA A 214 13.90 5.71 -11.47
CA ALA A 214 14.65 4.83 -12.36
C ALA A 214 14.97 3.45 -11.76
N PRO A 215 15.49 3.36 -10.52
CA PRO A 215 15.76 2.06 -9.89
C PRO A 215 14.47 1.27 -9.66
N ALA A 216 13.39 1.94 -9.23
CA ALA A 216 12.09 1.32 -9.03
C ALA A 216 11.52 0.76 -10.35
N HIS A 217 11.66 1.50 -11.45
CA HIS A 217 11.29 1.04 -12.78
C HIS A 217 12.09 -0.20 -13.18
N ARG A 218 13.42 -0.16 -13.08
CA ARG A 218 14.27 -1.30 -13.41
C ARG A 218 13.87 -2.53 -12.60
N LEU A 219 13.77 -2.41 -11.28
CA LEU A 219 13.45 -3.55 -10.41
C LEU A 219 12.06 -4.14 -10.68
N ALA A 220 11.06 -3.30 -10.99
CA ALA A 220 9.72 -3.76 -11.31
C ALA A 220 9.64 -4.52 -12.66
N PHE A 221 10.42 -4.08 -13.64
CA PHE A 221 10.32 -4.56 -15.02
C PHE A 221 11.37 -5.61 -15.40
N TRP A 222 12.52 -5.66 -14.72
CA TRP A 222 13.60 -6.59 -15.00
C TRP A 222 13.18 -8.07 -15.11
N PRO A 223 12.34 -8.64 -14.22
CA PRO A 223 11.96 -10.05 -14.30
C PRO A 223 10.91 -10.35 -15.38
N THR A 224 10.40 -9.34 -16.09
CA THR A 224 9.32 -9.55 -17.08
C THR A 224 9.86 -10.17 -18.37
N ARG A 225 9.06 -11.04 -18.99
CA ARG A 225 9.40 -11.67 -20.28
C ARG A 225 9.72 -10.64 -21.37
N VAL A 226 8.96 -9.54 -21.40
CA VAL A 226 9.20 -8.42 -22.34
C VAL A 226 10.60 -7.82 -22.17
N ASN A 227 11.04 -7.61 -20.91
CA ASN A 227 12.38 -7.10 -20.64
C ASN A 227 13.46 -8.13 -20.95
N LEU A 228 13.29 -9.38 -20.53
CA LEU A 228 14.25 -10.44 -20.81
C LEU A 228 14.40 -10.70 -22.32
N TYR A 229 13.35 -10.47 -23.11
CA TYR A 229 13.40 -10.59 -24.57
C TYR A 229 14.18 -9.46 -25.24
N SER A 230 13.99 -8.22 -24.78
CA SER A 230 14.48 -7.01 -25.47
C SER A 230 15.77 -6.43 -24.87
N TYR A 231 16.01 -6.67 -23.58
CA TYR A 231 16.98 -5.94 -22.76
C TYR A 231 17.84 -6.87 -21.88
N SER A 232 17.97 -8.16 -22.23
CA SER A 232 18.72 -9.16 -21.45
C SER A 232 20.16 -8.75 -21.11
N ASP A 233 20.83 -8.04 -22.02
CA ASP A 233 22.25 -7.70 -21.93
C ASP A 233 22.49 -6.21 -21.57
N VAL A 234 21.43 -5.49 -21.21
CA VAL A 234 21.51 -4.08 -20.80
C VAL A 234 22.01 -4.00 -19.35
N SER A 235 23.04 -3.20 -19.05
CA SER A 235 23.47 -3.03 -17.66
C SER A 235 22.41 -2.26 -16.84
N PRO A 236 22.36 -2.44 -15.50
CA PRO A 236 21.49 -1.65 -14.64
C PRO A 236 21.61 -0.13 -14.86
N GLU A 237 22.84 0.36 -14.99
CA GLU A 237 23.15 1.78 -15.19
C GLU A 237 22.68 2.29 -16.56
N ALA A 238 22.85 1.48 -17.61
CA ALA A 238 22.37 1.80 -18.94
C ALA A 238 20.83 1.83 -19.00
N TYR A 239 20.17 0.88 -18.34
CA TYR A 239 18.70 0.81 -18.26
C TYR A 239 18.12 2.02 -17.50
N GLU A 240 18.70 2.36 -16.35
CA GLU A 240 18.29 3.52 -15.54
C GLU A 240 18.58 4.84 -16.26
N SER A 241 19.75 4.99 -16.88
CA SER A 241 20.11 6.19 -17.64
C SER A 241 19.19 6.40 -18.85
N HIS A 242 18.83 5.31 -19.54
CA HIS A 242 17.86 5.35 -20.63
C HIS A 242 16.47 5.79 -20.15
N PHE A 243 16.00 5.25 -19.03
CA PHE A 243 14.76 5.70 -18.39
C PHE A 243 14.81 7.20 -18.06
N ILE A 244 15.88 7.66 -17.38
CA ILE A 244 16.02 9.07 -16.96
C ILE A 244 15.96 10.00 -18.16
N ASN A 245 16.70 9.70 -19.23
CA ASN A 245 16.72 10.51 -20.44
C ASN A 245 15.34 10.57 -21.11
N ARG A 246 14.69 9.41 -21.26
CA ARG A 246 13.38 9.33 -21.92
C ARG A 246 12.31 10.08 -21.15
N PHE A 247 12.19 9.83 -19.85
CA PHE A 247 11.13 10.43 -19.03
C PHE A 247 11.38 11.90 -18.71
N SER A 248 12.64 12.34 -18.62
CA SER A 248 12.94 13.78 -18.53
C SER A 248 12.45 14.54 -19.77
N ASN A 249 12.57 13.95 -20.96
CA ASN A 249 12.07 14.56 -22.18
C ASN A 249 10.54 14.62 -22.23
N PHE A 250 9.84 13.57 -21.76
CA PHE A 250 8.38 13.60 -21.67
C PHE A 250 7.89 14.70 -20.71
N ILE A 251 8.53 14.86 -19.55
CA ILE A 251 8.15 15.92 -18.61
C ILE A 251 8.35 17.30 -19.22
N LYS A 252 9.49 17.54 -19.90
CA LYS A 252 9.72 18.82 -20.60
C LYS A 252 8.66 19.11 -21.66
N GLN A 253 8.35 18.12 -22.52
CA GLN A 253 7.33 18.28 -23.57
C GLN A 253 5.92 18.52 -23.01
N ARG A 254 5.58 17.88 -21.88
CA ARG A 254 4.32 18.13 -21.16
C ARG A 254 4.27 19.57 -20.65
N ASP A 255 5.33 20.03 -20.00
CA ASP A 255 5.39 21.34 -19.34
C ASP A 255 5.46 22.49 -20.37
N GLU A 256 6.00 22.23 -21.56
CA GLU A 256 5.98 23.14 -22.72
C GLU A 256 4.62 23.18 -23.44
N GLY A 257 3.64 22.38 -22.99
CA GLY A 257 2.27 22.34 -23.53
C GLY A 257 2.12 21.56 -24.85
N GLY A 258 3.14 20.80 -25.25
CA GLY A 258 3.17 20.11 -26.54
C GLY A 258 2.38 18.80 -26.58
N ALA A 259 2.44 17.99 -25.52
CA ALA A 259 1.81 16.67 -25.47
C ALA A 259 1.04 16.45 -24.15
N ARG A 260 -0.11 15.78 -24.26
CA ARG A 260 -0.96 15.43 -23.11
C ARG A 260 -0.44 14.15 -22.43
N TYR A 261 0.73 14.27 -21.81
CA TYR A 261 1.31 13.22 -20.99
C TYR A 261 0.85 13.32 -19.54
N LEU A 262 0.40 12.20 -18.99
CA LEU A 262 0.09 12.04 -17.58
C LEU A 262 1.12 11.10 -16.96
N LEU A 263 2.11 11.66 -16.27
CA LEU A 263 3.03 10.91 -15.43
C LEU A 263 2.66 11.16 -13.97
N THR A 264 2.08 10.17 -13.32
CA THR A 264 1.62 10.25 -11.92
C THR A 264 2.52 9.42 -11.04
N VAL A 265 3.04 10.02 -9.97
CA VAL A 265 3.86 9.35 -8.95
C VAL A 265 3.00 9.01 -7.75
N ALA A 266 3.19 7.79 -7.24
CA ALA A 266 2.69 7.36 -5.95
C ALA A 266 3.80 7.48 -4.90
N GLN A 267 3.56 8.25 -3.84
CA GLN A 267 4.54 8.55 -2.80
C GLN A 267 3.94 8.35 -1.41
N ARG A 268 4.77 7.94 -0.44
CA ARG A 268 4.48 7.92 0.99
C ARG A 268 5.64 8.53 1.77
N GLY A 269 5.41 9.64 2.45
CA GLY A 269 6.53 10.42 3.02
C GLY A 269 7.50 10.78 1.90
N ASP A 270 8.78 10.42 2.05
CA ASP A 270 9.81 10.60 1.01
C ASP A 270 10.00 9.38 0.09
N MET A 271 9.23 8.32 0.32
CA MET A 271 9.36 7.05 -0.41
C MET A 271 8.53 7.04 -1.70
N TYR A 272 9.19 6.81 -2.82
CA TYR A 272 8.54 6.57 -4.12
C TYR A 272 8.06 5.12 -4.20
N LEU A 273 6.75 4.92 -4.26
CA LEU A 273 6.15 3.58 -4.27
C LEU A 273 5.92 3.04 -5.68
N GLY A 274 5.78 3.92 -6.67
CA GLY A 274 5.47 3.56 -8.05
C GLY A 274 5.07 4.78 -8.87
N TYR A 275 4.79 4.55 -10.15
CA TYR A 275 4.26 5.57 -11.05
C TYR A 275 3.41 4.95 -12.16
N ALA A 276 2.54 5.75 -12.75
CA ALA A 276 1.86 5.44 -13.99
C ALA A 276 2.19 6.49 -15.05
N PHE A 277 2.47 6.05 -16.26
CA PHE A 277 2.65 6.89 -17.44
C PHE A 277 1.56 6.60 -18.44
N SER A 278 0.75 7.62 -18.73
CA SER A 278 -0.31 7.56 -19.72
C SER A 278 -0.19 8.68 -20.73
N ILE A 279 -0.63 8.41 -21.94
CA ILE A 279 -0.59 9.35 -23.07
C ILE A 279 -2.03 9.51 -23.55
N TYR A 280 -2.50 10.74 -23.70
CA TYR A 280 -3.74 10.98 -24.43
C TYR A 280 -3.44 10.92 -25.93
N GLU A 281 -4.04 9.96 -26.60
CA GLU A 281 -3.97 9.78 -28.04
C GLU A 281 -5.24 10.38 -28.65
N PRO A 282 -5.14 11.36 -29.57
CA PRO A 282 -6.31 11.90 -30.24
C PRO A 282 -6.86 10.89 -31.26
N ASP A 283 -8.05 11.18 -31.77
CA ASP A 283 -8.64 10.46 -32.90
C ASP A 283 -7.66 10.44 -34.07
N GLU A 284 -7.62 9.34 -34.83
CA GLU A 284 -6.68 9.17 -35.94
C GLU A 284 -6.71 10.34 -36.93
N LYS A 285 -7.90 10.92 -37.16
CA LYS A 285 -8.09 12.06 -38.07
C LYS A 285 -7.46 13.36 -37.56
N GLU A 286 -7.23 13.45 -36.26
CA GLU A 286 -6.67 14.61 -35.56
C GLU A 286 -5.18 14.43 -35.25
N ARG A 287 -4.61 13.24 -35.51
CA ARG A 287 -3.19 12.98 -35.26
C ARG A 287 -2.32 13.78 -36.23
N PRO A 288 -1.31 14.53 -35.73
CA PRO A 288 -0.37 15.21 -36.60
C PRO A 288 0.40 14.20 -37.47
N ALA A 289 0.58 14.50 -38.75
CA ALA A 289 1.35 13.65 -39.65
C ALA A 289 2.80 13.49 -39.13
N GLY A 290 3.22 12.25 -38.90
CA GLY A 290 4.55 11.94 -38.38
C GLY A 290 4.70 12.06 -36.85
N SER A 291 3.61 12.14 -36.08
CA SER A 291 3.62 12.24 -34.61
C SER A 291 4.10 10.99 -33.84
N GLY A 292 4.74 10.03 -34.51
CA GLY A 292 5.24 8.81 -33.86
C GLY A 292 6.44 9.08 -32.96
N GLU A 293 6.46 8.50 -31.75
CA GLU A 293 7.64 8.57 -30.88
C GLU A 293 8.82 7.89 -31.58
N LYS A 294 9.91 8.63 -31.82
CA LYS A 294 11.16 8.02 -32.28
C LYS A 294 11.79 7.29 -31.10
N ARG A 295 11.70 5.96 -31.11
CA ARG A 295 12.31 5.10 -30.08
C ARG A 295 13.83 5.10 -30.24
N PHE A 296 14.50 5.16 -29.10
CA PHE A 296 15.93 4.88 -28.97
C PHE A 296 16.08 3.72 -27.99
N TRP A 297 17.11 2.91 -28.16
CA TRP A 297 17.35 1.74 -27.31
C TRP A 297 18.56 1.97 -26.41
N PRO A 298 18.56 1.46 -25.16
CA PRO A 298 19.74 1.51 -24.31
C PRO A 298 20.90 0.72 -24.90
N GLU A 299 22.12 1.07 -24.51
CA GLU A 299 23.30 0.24 -24.79
C GLU A 299 23.09 -1.17 -24.22
N GLY A 300 23.46 -2.20 -24.99
CA GLY A 300 23.23 -3.60 -24.64
C GLY A 300 21.84 -4.14 -24.99
N ALA A 301 20.91 -3.30 -25.49
CA ALA A 301 19.61 -3.80 -25.93
C ALA A 301 19.76 -4.73 -27.13
N ASN A 302 18.93 -5.78 -27.17
CA ASN A 302 18.77 -6.56 -28.39
C ASN A 302 17.89 -5.78 -29.36
N VAL A 303 18.51 -4.82 -30.07
CA VAL A 303 17.83 -3.87 -30.96
C VAL A 303 16.93 -4.60 -31.96
N ARG A 304 17.38 -5.72 -32.51
CA ARG A 304 16.60 -6.49 -33.48
C ARG A 304 15.27 -6.99 -32.89
N ARG A 305 15.30 -7.52 -31.67
CA ARG A 305 14.10 -8.00 -30.95
C ARG A 305 13.22 -6.85 -30.48
N ALA A 306 13.84 -5.78 -29.97
CA ALA A 306 13.13 -4.59 -29.53
C ALA A 306 12.41 -3.88 -30.69
N GLU A 307 13.06 -3.74 -31.84
CA GLU A 307 12.47 -3.21 -33.08
C GLU A 307 11.34 -4.10 -33.60
N GLU A 308 11.54 -5.42 -33.63
CA GLU A 308 10.51 -6.37 -34.08
C GLU A 308 9.26 -6.31 -33.20
N TYR A 309 9.44 -6.40 -31.88
CA TYR A 309 8.31 -6.57 -30.99
C TYR A 309 7.71 -5.24 -30.51
N LEU A 310 8.53 -4.32 -30.00
CA LEU A 310 8.06 -3.09 -29.38
C LEU A 310 7.81 -1.96 -30.39
N ALA A 311 8.67 -1.80 -31.40
CA ALA A 311 8.48 -0.79 -32.46
C ALA A 311 7.71 -1.35 -33.68
N GLY A 312 7.63 -2.66 -33.83
CA GLY A 312 6.91 -3.34 -34.88
C GLY A 312 5.52 -3.77 -34.43
N THR A 313 5.44 -4.92 -33.74
CA THR A 313 4.17 -5.55 -33.35
C THR A 313 3.28 -4.64 -32.51
N LEU A 314 3.82 -4.04 -31.44
CA LEU A 314 3.07 -3.16 -30.54
C LEU A 314 2.63 -1.85 -31.21
N ASP A 315 3.55 -1.12 -31.85
CA ASP A 315 3.21 0.16 -32.46
C ASP A 315 2.25 -0.02 -33.66
N LYS A 316 2.38 -1.12 -34.40
CA LYS A 316 1.39 -1.51 -35.42
C LYS A 316 0.02 -1.75 -34.81
N HIS A 317 -0.08 -2.45 -33.68
CA HIS A 317 -1.36 -2.63 -32.99
C HIS A 317 -2.00 -1.28 -32.64
N LYS A 318 -1.22 -0.36 -32.05
CA LYS A 318 -1.71 0.98 -31.67
C LYS A 318 -2.19 1.78 -32.88
N LYS A 319 -1.49 1.66 -34.01
CA LYS A 319 -1.88 2.33 -35.24
C LYS A 319 -3.15 1.73 -35.85
N ASP A 320 -3.18 0.40 -36.01
CA ASP A 320 -4.18 -0.28 -36.83
C ASP A 320 -5.49 -0.57 -36.06
N ASN A 321 -5.44 -0.69 -34.73
CA ASN A 321 -6.59 -1.13 -33.91
C ASN A 321 -7.14 -0.07 -32.95
N LEU A 322 -6.47 1.08 -32.81
CA LEU A 322 -6.91 2.18 -31.93
C LEU A 322 -7.10 3.49 -32.71
N PRO A 323 -8.09 3.57 -33.62
CA PRO A 323 -8.32 4.76 -34.45
C PRO A 323 -9.04 5.90 -33.72
N PHE A 324 -9.50 5.68 -32.49
CA PHE A 324 -10.31 6.62 -31.71
C PHE A 324 -9.48 7.33 -30.62
N ALA A 325 -9.98 8.46 -30.13
CA ALA A 325 -9.40 9.17 -29.01
C ALA A 325 -9.46 8.34 -27.71
N HIS A 326 -8.37 8.24 -26.97
CA HIS A 326 -8.27 7.44 -25.74
C HIS A 326 -7.08 7.87 -24.87
N TRP A 327 -7.10 7.46 -23.60
CA TRP A 327 -5.89 7.45 -22.78
C TRP A 327 -5.21 6.08 -22.87
N SER A 328 -3.97 6.04 -23.35
CA SER A 328 -3.13 4.83 -23.35
C SER A 328 -2.34 4.78 -22.04
N LEU A 329 -2.67 3.86 -21.12
CA LEU A 329 -1.83 3.52 -19.96
C LEU A 329 -0.63 2.70 -20.44
N SER A 330 0.45 3.42 -20.78
CA SER A 330 1.63 2.85 -21.41
C SER A 330 2.55 2.13 -20.43
N ILE A 331 2.72 2.65 -19.22
CA ILE A 331 3.57 2.04 -18.19
C ILE A 331 2.90 2.15 -16.82
N LEU A 332 2.82 1.03 -16.11
CA LEU A 332 2.48 0.98 -14.69
C LEU A 332 3.64 0.31 -13.94
N SER A 333 4.31 1.06 -13.08
CA SER A 333 5.42 0.58 -12.26
C SER A 333 5.08 0.65 -10.79
N VAL A 334 5.30 -0.42 -10.04
CA VAL A 334 5.23 -0.43 -8.57
C VAL A 334 6.48 -1.10 -8.06
N HIS A 335 7.20 -0.40 -7.16
CA HIS A 335 8.40 -0.94 -6.52
C HIS A 335 8.09 -2.31 -5.91
N PRO A 336 8.92 -3.35 -6.06
CA PRO A 336 8.63 -4.70 -5.57
C PRO A 336 8.16 -4.75 -4.11
N ASP A 337 8.83 -4.01 -3.22
CA ASP A 337 8.47 -3.95 -1.79
C ASP A 337 7.15 -3.22 -1.48
N SER A 338 6.58 -2.54 -2.49
CA SER A 338 5.32 -1.78 -2.40
C SER A 338 4.17 -2.47 -3.15
N GLN A 339 4.42 -3.63 -3.77
CA GLN A 339 3.39 -4.42 -4.44
C GLN A 339 2.42 -5.08 -3.45
N GLY A 340 1.20 -5.38 -3.92
CA GLY A 340 0.15 -5.99 -3.08
C GLY A 340 -0.44 -5.05 -2.01
N GLN A 341 -0.02 -3.79 -1.97
CA GLN A 341 -0.49 -2.78 -1.01
C GLN A 341 -1.56 -1.83 -1.59
N GLY A 342 -2.01 -2.03 -2.83
CA GLY A 342 -3.04 -1.19 -3.46
C GLY A 342 -2.50 0.02 -4.25
N VAL A 343 -1.18 0.24 -4.27
CA VAL A 343 -0.53 1.33 -5.02
C VAL A 343 -0.88 1.30 -6.51
N GLY A 344 -0.72 0.14 -7.16
CA GLY A 344 -1.06 -0.02 -8.58
C GLY A 344 -2.54 0.26 -8.88
N ARG A 345 -3.45 -0.20 -8.01
CA ARG A 345 -4.89 0.06 -8.14
C ARG A 345 -5.20 1.57 -8.10
N LYS A 346 -4.59 2.30 -7.16
CA LYS A 346 -4.75 3.75 -7.06
C LYS A 346 -4.23 4.48 -8.30
N LEU A 347 -3.04 4.10 -8.78
CA LEU A 347 -2.45 4.68 -9.99
C LEU A 347 -3.32 4.45 -11.24
N VAL A 348 -3.87 3.24 -11.41
CA VAL A 348 -4.79 2.95 -12.52
C VAL A 348 -6.10 3.72 -12.37
N GLN A 349 -6.63 3.85 -11.15
CA GLN A 349 -7.86 4.60 -10.91
C GLN A 349 -7.72 6.07 -11.32
N GLU A 350 -6.58 6.70 -11.05
CA GLU A 350 -6.29 8.07 -11.50
C GLU A 350 -6.43 8.20 -13.03
N VAL A 351 -5.92 7.22 -13.79
CA VAL A 351 -6.01 7.22 -15.25
C VAL A 351 -7.44 6.99 -15.72
N LEU A 352 -8.19 6.09 -15.07
CA LEU A 352 -9.61 5.88 -15.35
C LEU A 352 -10.44 7.14 -15.08
N ASP A 353 -10.14 7.87 -14.01
CA ASP A 353 -10.81 9.14 -13.67
C ASP A 353 -10.51 10.22 -14.73
N HIS A 354 -9.29 10.23 -15.29
CA HIS A 354 -8.95 11.05 -16.45
C HIS A 354 -9.73 10.65 -17.70
N GLY A 355 -9.83 9.35 -18.01
CA GLY A 355 -10.67 8.85 -19.10
C GLY A 355 -12.13 9.27 -18.95
N LYS A 356 -12.69 9.16 -17.74
CA LYS A 356 -14.05 9.61 -17.42
C LYS A 356 -14.22 11.11 -17.61
N ARG A 357 -13.26 11.91 -17.13
CA ARG A 357 -13.29 13.38 -17.24
C ARG A 357 -13.24 13.85 -18.68
N ASP A 358 -12.41 13.22 -19.50
CA ASP A 358 -12.24 13.54 -20.92
C ASP A 358 -13.30 12.87 -21.82
N GLY A 359 -14.13 11.97 -21.27
CA GLY A 359 -15.16 11.26 -22.02
C GLY A 359 -14.63 10.23 -23.02
N VAL A 360 -13.43 9.69 -22.77
CA VAL A 360 -12.74 8.73 -23.65
C VAL A 360 -12.43 7.43 -22.90
N PRO A 361 -12.31 6.28 -23.59
CA PRO A 361 -11.88 5.03 -22.97
C PRO A 361 -10.41 5.10 -22.53
N VAL A 362 -10.02 4.16 -21.66
CA VAL A 362 -8.62 3.88 -21.32
C VAL A 362 -8.21 2.56 -21.96
N THR A 363 -7.06 2.51 -22.61
CA THR A 363 -6.48 1.30 -23.21
C THR A 363 -5.11 1.01 -22.62
N LEU A 364 -4.69 -0.25 -22.70
CA LEU A 364 -3.36 -0.71 -22.30
C LEU A 364 -3.00 -2.02 -22.97
N GLU A 365 -1.72 -2.37 -22.94
CA GLU A 365 -1.23 -3.68 -23.29
C GLU A 365 -0.64 -4.34 -22.04
N SER A 366 -1.38 -5.27 -21.45
CA SER A 366 -0.99 -5.91 -20.20
C SER A 366 0.05 -6.99 -20.43
N THR A 367 0.97 -7.18 -19.49
CA THR A 367 1.73 -8.43 -19.35
C THR A 367 0.91 -9.48 -18.60
N GLU A 368 1.39 -10.72 -18.56
CA GLU A 368 0.77 -11.81 -17.77
C GLU A 368 0.63 -11.43 -16.28
N LEU A 369 1.63 -10.71 -15.74
CA LEU A 369 1.67 -10.31 -14.33
C LEU A 369 0.68 -9.19 -14.00
N GLY A 370 0.47 -8.25 -14.93
CA GLY A 370 -0.43 -7.11 -14.74
C GLY A 370 -1.91 -7.46 -14.93
N ARG A 371 -2.20 -8.50 -15.71
CA ARG A 371 -3.55 -8.81 -16.19
C ARG A 371 -4.59 -8.97 -15.07
N PRO A 372 -4.31 -9.71 -13.97
CA PRO A 372 -5.28 -9.87 -12.88
C PRO A 372 -5.66 -8.56 -12.17
N LEU A 373 -4.80 -7.54 -12.19
CA LEU A 373 -5.13 -6.22 -11.66
C LEU A 373 -6.13 -5.52 -12.58
N TYR A 374 -5.84 -5.46 -13.87
CA TYR A 374 -6.67 -4.75 -14.84
C TYR A 374 -8.06 -5.38 -15.00
N GLU A 375 -8.15 -6.72 -15.04
CA GLU A 375 -9.45 -7.43 -15.06
C GLU A 375 -10.32 -7.07 -13.84
N LYS A 376 -9.73 -7.04 -12.63
CA LYS A 376 -10.44 -6.63 -11.40
C LYS A 376 -10.87 -5.17 -11.42
N MET A 377 -10.22 -4.35 -12.24
CA MET A 377 -10.56 -2.94 -12.43
C MET A 377 -11.50 -2.72 -13.61
N GLY A 378 -12.05 -3.78 -14.22
CA GLY A 378 -13.07 -3.70 -15.27
C GLY A 378 -12.52 -3.57 -16.68
N PHE A 379 -11.21 -3.73 -16.89
CA PHE A 379 -10.66 -3.84 -18.23
C PHE A 379 -11.06 -5.18 -18.85
N VAL A 380 -11.39 -5.14 -20.14
CA VAL A 380 -11.72 -6.33 -20.95
C VAL A 380 -10.74 -6.45 -22.11
N ASP A 381 -10.54 -7.67 -22.60
CA ASP A 381 -9.68 -7.92 -23.76
C ASP A 381 -10.19 -7.16 -24.99
N PHE A 382 -9.26 -6.55 -25.72
CA PHE A 382 -9.55 -5.70 -26.87
C PHE A 382 -8.58 -5.99 -28.03
N GLY A 383 -8.90 -6.99 -28.85
CA GLY A 383 -8.10 -7.37 -30.02
C GLY A 383 -7.24 -8.62 -29.81
N GLU A 384 -6.35 -8.89 -30.77
CA GLU A 384 -5.49 -10.08 -30.73
C GLU A 384 -4.33 -9.94 -29.75
N ILE A 385 -3.97 -11.04 -29.10
CA ILE A 385 -2.77 -11.12 -28.24
C ILE A 385 -1.53 -10.86 -29.10
N LEU A 386 -0.73 -9.89 -28.70
CA LEU A 386 0.51 -9.53 -29.34
C LEU A 386 1.60 -10.50 -28.89
N ARG A 387 2.33 -11.09 -29.83
CA ARG A 387 3.38 -12.07 -29.55
C ARG A 387 4.67 -11.68 -30.22
N ALA A 388 5.78 -11.92 -29.52
CA ALA A 388 7.09 -11.78 -30.16
C ALA A 388 7.32 -12.92 -31.15
N LYS A 389 7.94 -12.60 -32.29
CA LYS A 389 8.11 -13.57 -33.39
C LYS A 389 9.02 -14.73 -33.02
N GLU A 390 10.08 -14.48 -32.24
CA GLU A 390 11.07 -15.51 -31.88
C GLU A 390 10.74 -16.23 -30.59
N ASP A 391 9.82 -15.68 -29.81
CA ASP A 391 9.42 -16.24 -28.53
C ASP A 391 7.93 -15.96 -28.29
N PRO A 392 7.02 -16.84 -28.75
CA PRO A 392 5.57 -16.65 -28.64
C PRO A 392 5.04 -16.54 -27.21
N GLU A 393 5.86 -16.94 -26.24
CA GLU A 393 5.63 -16.85 -24.80
C GLU A 393 5.82 -15.41 -24.27
N VAL A 394 6.43 -14.52 -25.07
CA VAL A 394 6.48 -13.08 -24.80
C VAL A 394 5.21 -12.45 -25.35
N GLU A 395 4.23 -12.30 -24.46
CA GLU A 395 2.88 -11.85 -24.82
C GLU A 395 2.55 -10.49 -24.21
N LEU A 396 1.73 -9.73 -24.93
CA LEU A 396 0.99 -8.59 -24.42
C LEU A 396 -0.48 -8.75 -24.78
N TRP A 397 -1.36 -8.49 -23.82
CA TRP A 397 -2.81 -8.53 -24.00
C TRP A 397 -3.34 -7.10 -24.12
N PRO A 398 -3.76 -6.69 -25.32
CA PRO A 398 -4.53 -5.47 -25.48
C PRO A 398 -5.81 -5.51 -24.66
N MET A 399 -6.04 -4.49 -23.85
CA MET A 399 -7.22 -4.37 -23.00
C MET A 399 -7.80 -2.96 -23.06
N ARG A 400 -9.10 -2.85 -22.88
CA ARG A 400 -9.84 -1.58 -22.86
C ARG A 400 -10.76 -1.49 -21.66
N HIS A 401 -10.89 -0.30 -21.10
CA HIS A 401 -11.92 0.06 -20.13
C HIS A 401 -12.77 1.20 -20.69
N ASP A 402 -14.09 1.01 -20.75
CA ASP A 402 -15.04 2.03 -21.18
C ASP A 402 -15.34 3.00 -20.04
N SER A 403 -14.35 3.82 -19.68
CA SER A 403 -14.45 4.88 -18.66
C SER A 403 -15.51 5.96 -18.97
N ALA A 404 -15.99 5.99 -20.21
CA ALA A 404 -17.02 6.92 -20.68
C ALA A 404 -18.47 6.54 -20.29
N GLN A 405 -18.72 5.35 -19.69
CA GLN A 405 -20.09 4.91 -19.36
C GLN A 405 -20.46 5.14 -17.88
N LYS A 406 -21.39 6.11 -17.70
CA LYS A 406 -22.24 6.46 -16.54
C LYS A 406 -21.61 6.49 -15.15
#